data_AF-A0A558BK83-F1
#
_entry.id   AF-A0A558BK83-F1
#
_cell.length_a   1.000
_cell.length_b   1.000
_cell.length_c   1.000
_cell.angle_alpha   90.00
_cell.angle_beta   90.00
_cell.angle_gamma   90.00
#
_symmetry.space_group_name_H-M   'P 1'
#
loop_
_entity.id
_entity.type
_entity.pdbx_description
1 polymer ?
#
loop_
_entity_poly.entity_id
_entity_poly.type
_entity_poly.pdbx_seq_one_letter_code
_entity_poly.pdbx_strand_id
1 'polypeptide(L)' 'MKKGRFSEAQIVAILHQQASGQTVAQIVREHGLSEATF' A
#
# COMPACT_ATOMS: atom_id res chain seq x y z
N MET A 1 16.30 6.84 -12.35
CA MET A 1 15.18 5.88 -12.27
C MET A 1 13.95 6.67 -11.87
N LYS A 2 12.85 6.64 -12.63
CA LYS A 2 11.64 7.41 -12.29
C LYS A 2 11.23 7.02 -10.86
N LYS A 3 11.17 7.98 -9.93
CA LYS A 3 10.63 7.70 -8.59
C LYS A 3 9.20 7.22 -8.81
N GLY A 4 8.96 5.94 -8.51
CA GLY A 4 7.61 5.40 -8.44
C GLY A 4 6.79 6.22 -7.44
N ARG A 5 5.47 6.13 -7.53
CA ARG A 5 4.56 6.84 -6.62
C ARG A 5 4.84 6.52 -5.14
N PHE A 6 5.43 5.36 -4.86
CA PHE A 6 5.88 4.93 -3.55
C PHE A 6 7.38 4.61 -3.56
N SER A 7 8.05 4.84 -2.43
CA SER A 7 9.37 4.27 -2.16
C SER A 7 9.26 2.79 -1.75
N GLU A 8 10.36 2.03 -1.85
CA GLU A 8 10.39 0.63 -1.37
C GLU A 8 9.99 0.53 0.11
N ALA A 9 10.46 1.47 0.94
CA ALA A 9 10.10 1.52 2.36
C ALA A 9 8.59 1.70 2.57
N GLN A 10 7.93 2.53 1.74
CA GLN A 10 6.47 2.71 1.80
C GLN A 10 5.72 1.45 1.35
N ILE A 11 6.22 0.75 0.32
CA ILE A 11 5.63 -0.51 -0.14
C ILE A 11 5.69 -1.56 0.97
N VAL A 12 6.85 -1.71 1.62
CA VAL A 12 7.01 -2.64 2.76
C VAL A 12 6.06 -2.28 3.90
N ALA A 13 5.95 -1.00 4.26
CA ALA A 13 5.03 -0.56 5.31
C ALA A 13 3.56 -0.91 4.99
N ILE A 14 3.12 -0.71 3.74
CA ILE A 14 1.78 -1.07 3.26
C ILE A 14 1.52 -2.58 3.38
N LEU A 15 2.50 -3.43 3.02
CA LEU A 15 2.38 -4.89 3.17
C LEU A 15 2.30 -5.31 4.65
N HIS A 16 3.04 -4.63 5.54
CA HIS A 16 2.94 -4.87 6.98
C HIS A 16 1.57 -4.48 7.56
N GLN A 17 0.91 -3.44 7.03
CA GLN A 17 -0.46 -3.09 7.44
C GLN A 17 -1.43 -4.26 7.19
N GLN A 18 -1.34 -4.90 6.02
CA GLN A 18 -2.13 -6.09 5.71
C GLN A 18 -1.78 -7.26 6.65
N ALA A 19 -0.49 -7.53 6.85
CA ALA A 19 -0.03 -8.59 7.76
C ALA A 19 -0.47 -8.36 9.22
N SER A 20 -0.66 -7.11 9.63
CA SER A 20 -1.18 -6.73 10.96
C SER A 20 -2.70 -6.90 11.09
N GLY A 21 -3.40 -7.28 10.02
CA GLY A 21 -4.84 -7.56 10.03
C GLY A 21 -5.72 -6.45 9.46
N GLN A 22 -5.15 -5.38 8.88
CA GLN A 22 -5.96 -4.40 8.14
C GLN A 22 -6.47 -5.01 6.84
N THR A 23 -7.73 -4.70 6.51
CA THR A 23 -8.31 -5.15 5.25
C THR A 23 -7.73 -4.38 4.07
N VAL A 24 -7.62 -5.03 2.91
CA VAL A 24 -7.18 -4.38 1.67
C VAL A 24 -8.02 -3.13 1.37
N ALA A 25 -9.34 -3.21 1.55
CA ALA A 25 -10.27 -2.09 1.36
C ALA A 25 -9.95 -0.85 2.23
N GLN A 26 -9.42 -1.04 3.44
CA GLN A 26 -8.97 0.07 4.30
C GLN A 26 -7.66 0.66 3.78
N ILE A 27 -6.70 -0.20 3.45
CA ILE A 27 -5.37 0.20 3.00
C ILE A 27 -5.46 0.98 1.67
N VAL A 28 -6.25 0.51 0.71
CA VAL A 28 -6.40 1.21 -0.57
C VAL A 28 -7.08 2.56 -0.44
N ARG A 29 -8.03 2.71 0.50
CA ARG A 29 -8.65 4.01 0.81
C ARG A 29 -7.66 4.97 1.48
N GLU A 30 -6.84 4.47 2.41
CA GLU A 30 -5.83 5.26 3.12
C GLU A 30 -4.77 5.82 2.15
N HIS A 31 -4.28 4.99 1.22
CA HIS A 31 -3.19 5.36 0.31
C HIS A 31 -3.66 5.90 -1.05
N GLY A 32 -4.97 6.01 -1.26
CA GLY A 32 -5.55 6.44 -2.54
C GLY A 32 -5.18 5.51 -3.70
N LEU A 33 -5.18 4.21 -3.43
CA LEU A 33 -4.94 3.14 -4.38
C LEU A 33 -6.27 2.55 -4.85
N SER A 34 -6.23 1.88 -5.99
CA SER A 34 -7.31 0.95 -6.36
C SER A 34 -6.97 -0.44 -5.85
N GLU A 35 -7.97 -1.27 -5.59
CA GLU A 35 -7.75 -2.69 -5.25
C GLU A 35 -7.01 -3.45 -6.36
N ALA A 36 -7.12 -3.02 -7.63
CA ALA A 36 -6.38 -3.62 -8.74
C ALA A 36 -4.88 -3.24 -8.73
N THR A 37 -4.50 -2.19 -8.00
CA THR A 37 -3.11 -1.72 -7.86
C THR A 37 -2.43 -2.29 -6.61
N PHE A 38 -3.23 -2.64 -5.61
CA PHE A 38 -2.77 -3.27 -4.36
C PHE A 38 -2.47 -4.75 -4.60
#